data_AF-A0A0D3K4D4-F1
#
_entry.id   AF-A0A0D3K4D4-F1
#
_cell.length_a   1.000
_cell.length_b   1.000
_cell.length_c   1.000
_cell.angle_alpha   90.00
_cell.angle_beta   90.00
_cell.angle_gamma   90.00
#
_symmetry.space_group_name_H-M   'P 1'
#
loop_
_entity.id
_entity.type
_entity.pdbx_description
1 polymer ?
#
loop_
_entity_poly.entity_id
_entity_poly.type
_entity_poly.pdbx_seq_one_letter_code
_entity_poly.pdbx_strand_id
1 'polypeptide(L)'
;MTRVVEVAVARADCDGGGAVSIELAPPAAFSFVAGQYLKLNVAAIARHEHPFTIASAPGEPRLRLKVRGVGDWTDALRGLALRGDLRSVRIDGPYGAPAQRYRNYRRVVLVSAGVGVTPSLSCHLVWTTREPAWLDWLGDEVYSLRGRGGGEEVGVFVCGGAALAAEVEAECSRAGAGFRFHSESF
;
A
#
# COMPACT_ATOMS: atom_id res chain seq x y z
N MET A 1 -20.85 -9.95 4.16
CA MET A 1 -21.10 -9.34 2.84
C MET A 1 -20.82 -7.85 2.97
N THR A 2 -19.71 -7.38 2.41
CA THR A 2 -19.50 -5.94 2.23
C THR A 2 -20.51 -5.43 1.21
N ARG A 3 -21.14 -4.29 1.50
CA ARG A 3 -22.10 -3.64 0.61
C ARG A 3 -21.34 -2.60 -0.21
N VAL A 4 -21.55 -2.59 -1.53
CA VAL A 4 -21.15 -1.47 -2.38
C VAL A 4 -21.85 -0.21 -1.86
N VAL A 5 -21.08 0.83 -1.56
CA VAL A 5 -21.60 2.10 -1.05
C VAL A 5 -21.09 3.26 -1.91
N GLU A 6 -21.98 4.22 -2.18
CA GLU A 6 -21.59 5.47 -2.80
C GLU A 6 -21.08 6.44 -1.74
N VAL A 7 -19.96 7.09 -2.04
CA VAL A 7 -19.20 7.92 -1.11
C VAL A 7 -18.81 9.21 -1.79
N ALA A 8 -19.01 10.34 -1.09
CA ALA A 8 -18.58 11.64 -1.55
C ALA A 8 -17.04 11.75 -1.52
N VAL A 9 -16.49 12.35 -2.58
CA VAL A 9 -15.08 12.69 -2.65
C VAL A 9 -14.88 14.02 -1.94
N ALA A 10 -14.18 13.97 -0.80
CA ALA A 10 -13.89 15.16 -0.02
C ALA A 10 -12.75 15.97 -0.65
N ARG A 11 -11.79 15.29 -1.28
CA ARG A 11 -10.66 15.92 -1.96
C ARG A 11 -10.07 14.97 -3.02
N ALA A 12 -9.67 15.52 -4.15
CA ALA A 12 -8.90 14.81 -5.16
C ALA A 12 -7.81 15.73 -5.71
N ASP A 13 -6.55 15.32 -5.58
CA ASP A 13 -5.40 16.08 -6.08
C ASP A 13 -4.51 15.20 -6.93
N CYS A 14 -3.86 15.81 -7.92
CA CYS A 14 -2.79 15.17 -8.67
C CYS A 14 -1.44 15.65 -8.14
N ASP A 15 -0.51 14.72 -7.90
CA ASP A 15 0.87 15.09 -7.58
C ASP A 15 1.70 15.29 -8.86
N GLY A 16 2.89 15.89 -8.68
CA GLY A 16 3.86 16.09 -9.76
C GLY A 16 4.43 14.78 -10.33
N GLY A 17 4.20 13.63 -9.68
CA GLY A 17 4.60 12.30 -10.12
C GLY A 17 3.56 11.57 -10.96
N GLY A 18 2.44 12.23 -11.28
CA GLY A 18 1.37 11.66 -12.11
C GLY A 18 0.42 10.73 -11.37
N ALA A 19 0.41 10.72 -10.04
CA ALA A 19 -0.55 9.97 -9.25
C ALA A 19 -1.68 10.87 -8.73
N VAL A 20 -2.87 10.29 -8.62
CA VAL A 20 -4.06 10.89 -8.03
C VAL A 20 -4.17 10.45 -6.58
N SER A 21 -4.31 11.40 -5.65
CA SER A 21 -4.69 11.15 -4.27
C SER A 21 -6.17 11.46 -4.11
N ILE A 22 -6.96 10.49 -3.66
CA ILE A 22 -8.40 10.65 -3.43
C ILE A 22 -8.65 10.49 -1.94
N GLU A 23 -9.29 11.49 -1.33
CA GLU A 23 -9.79 11.43 0.04
C GLU A 23 -11.31 11.30 0.03
N LEU A 24 -11.79 10.27 0.71
CA LEU A 24 -13.20 9.92 0.83
C LEU A 24 -13.63 10.10 2.28
N ALA A 25 -14.88 10.53 2.49
CA ALA A 25 -15.50 10.40 3.80
C ALA A 25 -15.69 8.89 4.09
N PRO A 26 -15.20 8.35 5.21
CA PRO A 26 -15.39 6.93 5.50
C PRO A 26 -16.89 6.63 5.61
N PRO A 27 -17.40 5.57 4.93
CA PRO A 27 -18.78 5.15 5.11
C PRO A 27 -19.08 4.84 6.58
N ALA A 28 -20.34 4.96 6.98
CA ALA A 28 -20.77 4.55 8.31
C ALA A 28 -20.38 3.08 8.57
N ALA A 29 -19.75 2.83 9.72
CA ALA A 29 -19.24 1.52 10.12
C ALA A 29 -18.18 0.89 9.19
N PHE A 30 -17.43 1.69 8.43
CA PHE A 30 -16.30 1.20 7.64
C PHE A 30 -15.05 0.99 8.52
N SER A 31 -14.75 -0.26 8.87
CA SER A 31 -13.54 -0.64 9.61
C SER A 31 -12.63 -1.48 8.72
N PHE A 32 -11.35 -1.11 8.65
CA PHE A 32 -10.33 -1.85 7.89
C PHE A 32 -9.04 -2.01 8.69
N VAL A 33 -8.18 -2.86 8.19
CA VAL A 33 -6.84 -3.16 8.68
C VAL A 33 -5.82 -2.60 7.70
N ALA A 34 -4.75 -1.99 8.22
CA ALA A 34 -3.68 -1.47 7.38
C ALA A 34 -3.14 -2.55 6.43
N GLY A 35 -2.95 -2.17 5.16
CA GLY A 35 -2.59 -3.07 4.06
C GLY A 35 -3.79 -3.68 3.30
N GLN A 36 -5.02 -3.56 3.80
CA GLN A 36 -6.22 -3.96 3.05
C GLN A 36 -6.47 -3.07 1.83
N TYR A 37 -7.15 -3.63 0.85
CA TYR A 37 -7.61 -2.90 -0.33
C TYR A 37 -9.13 -2.81 -0.39
N LEU A 38 -9.62 -1.93 -1.24
CA LEU A 38 -11.02 -1.86 -1.63
C LEU A 38 -11.11 -1.84 -3.14
N LYS A 39 -12.30 -2.11 -3.67
CA LYS A 39 -12.58 -1.96 -5.09
C LYS A 39 -13.26 -0.63 -5.31
N LEU A 40 -12.68 0.17 -6.20
CA LEU A 40 -13.15 1.49 -6.56
C LEU A 40 -13.87 1.43 -7.91
N ASN A 41 -15.07 2.00 -7.96
CA ASN A 41 -15.77 2.22 -9.20
C ASN A 41 -16.11 3.71 -9.38
N VAL A 42 -15.77 4.22 -10.57
CA VAL A 42 -16.12 5.57 -11.01
C VAL A 42 -17.00 5.42 -12.25
N ALA A 43 -18.31 5.61 -12.07
CA ALA A 43 -19.30 5.32 -13.10
C ALA A 43 -19.10 6.15 -14.39
N ALA A 44 -18.50 7.34 -14.28
CA ALA A 44 -18.14 8.20 -15.41
C ALA A 44 -17.00 7.63 -16.29
N ILE A 45 -16.23 6.65 -15.78
CA ILE A 45 -15.11 6.04 -16.50
C ILE A 45 -15.48 4.63 -16.97
N ALA A 46 -15.95 3.78 -16.06
CA ALA A 46 -16.24 2.37 -16.37
C ALA A 46 -17.34 1.78 -15.48
N ARG A 47 -17.98 0.70 -15.97
CA ARG A 47 -18.98 -0.07 -15.23
C ARG A 47 -18.36 -1.03 -14.21
N HIS A 48 -17.15 -1.50 -14.46
CA HIS A 48 -16.43 -2.44 -13.59
C HIS A 48 -15.60 -1.70 -12.54
N GLU A 49 -15.21 -2.43 -11.51
CA GLU A 49 -14.49 -1.95 -10.33
C GLU A 49 -13.01 -2.32 -10.42
N HIS A 50 -12.14 -1.48 -9.84
CA HIS A 50 -10.69 -1.65 -9.85
C HIS A 50 -10.14 -1.73 -8.41
N PRO A 51 -9.30 -2.72 -8.08
CA PRO A 51 -8.76 -2.86 -6.74
C PRO A 51 -7.67 -1.80 -6.45
N PHE A 52 -7.74 -1.16 -5.29
CA PHE A 52 -6.71 -0.25 -4.79
C PHE A 52 -6.51 -0.41 -3.29
N THR A 53 -5.26 -0.51 -2.88
CA THR A 53 -4.88 -0.52 -1.46
C THR A 53 -5.28 0.78 -0.78
N ILE A 54 -5.82 0.67 0.42
CA ILE A 54 -6.16 1.82 1.25
C ILE A 54 -4.84 2.46 1.72
N ALA A 55 -4.60 3.71 1.35
CA ALA A 55 -3.35 4.42 1.62
C ALA A 55 -3.33 5.07 3.02
N SER A 56 -4.49 5.41 3.58
CA SER A 56 -4.60 5.93 4.94
C SER A 56 -4.47 4.81 5.97
N ALA A 57 -4.07 5.16 7.19
CA ALA A 57 -4.09 4.24 8.31
C ALA A 57 -5.51 4.04 8.89
N PRO A 58 -5.78 2.89 9.52
CA PRO A 58 -7.02 2.67 10.25
C PRO A 58 -7.23 3.74 11.33
N GLY A 59 -8.44 4.29 11.39
CA GLY A 59 -8.80 5.33 12.37
C GLY A 59 -8.50 6.76 11.92
N GLU A 60 -7.85 6.98 10.77
CA GLU A 60 -7.78 8.31 10.16
C GLU A 60 -9.18 8.86 9.82
N PRO A 61 -9.40 10.18 9.92
CA PRO A 61 -10.71 10.80 9.69
C PRO A 61 -11.18 10.72 8.24
N ARG A 62 -10.28 10.44 7.30
CA ARG A 62 -10.56 10.30 5.87
C ARG A 62 -9.92 9.03 5.33
N LEU A 63 -10.68 8.32 4.49
CA LEU A 63 -10.18 7.16 3.77
C LEU A 63 -9.42 7.66 2.53
N ARG A 64 -8.16 7.24 2.36
CA ARG A 64 -7.32 7.73 1.27
C ARG A 64 -6.95 6.63 0.30
N LEU A 65 -7.00 6.92 -0.99
CA LEU A 65 -6.47 6.09 -2.07
C LEU A 65 -5.40 6.86 -2.83
N LYS A 66 -4.34 6.15 -3.23
CA LYS A 66 -3.26 6.70 -4.06
C LYS A 66 -3.16 5.87 -5.34
N VAL A 67 -3.51 6.48 -6.47
CA VAL A 67 -3.63 5.80 -7.76
C VAL A 67 -2.62 6.39 -8.74
N ARG A 68 -1.69 5.59 -9.22
CA ARG A 68 -0.73 6.02 -10.26
C ARG A 68 -1.36 5.92 -11.65
N GLY A 69 -1.14 6.92 -12.51
CA GLY A 69 -1.48 6.83 -13.93
C GLY A 69 -0.58 5.83 -14.66
N VAL A 70 -1.11 4.65 -14.97
CA VAL A 70 -0.40 3.55 -15.66
C VAL A 70 -1.21 2.93 -16.80
N GLY A 71 -2.38 3.48 -17.12
CA GLY A 71 -3.25 3.01 -18.19
C GLY A 71 -4.57 3.78 -18.27
N ASP A 72 -5.36 3.48 -19.30
CA ASP A 72 -6.53 4.24 -19.74
C ASP A 72 -7.47 4.63 -18.61
N TRP A 73 -7.83 3.68 -17.74
CA TRP A 73 -8.75 3.94 -16.63
C TRP A 73 -8.17 4.91 -15.61
N THR A 74 -6.90 4.73 -15.24
CA THR A 74 -6.20 5.58 -14.27
C THR A 74 -5.90 6.97 -14.82
N ASP A 75 -5.68 7.10 -16.13
CA ASP A 75 -5.50 8.39 -16.79
C ASP A 75 -6.81 9.16 -16.92
N ALA A 76 -7.92 8.46 -17.19
CA ALA A 76 -9.25 9.05 -17.15
C ALA A 76 -9.61 9.56 -15.74
N LEU A 77 -9.26 8.78 -14.69
CA LEU A 77 -9.44 9.19 -13.30
C LEU A 77 -8.64 10.47 -12.98
N ARG A 78 -7.39 10.53 -13.44
CA ARG A 78 -6.55 11.73 -13.33
C ARG A 78 -7.18 12.92 -14.05
N GLY A 79 -7.74 12.73 -15.23
CA GLY A 79 -8.47 13.76 -15.96
C GLY A 79 -9.66 14.32 -15.19
N LEU A 80 -10.47 13.46 -14.55
CA LEU A 80 -11.59 13.90 -13.71
C LEU A 80 -11.13 14.67 -12.47
N ALA A 81 -10.05 14.22 -11.83
CA ALA A 81 -9.50 14.92 -10.67
C ALA A 81 -8.98 16.31 -11.04
N LEU A 82 -8.24 16.45 -12.14
CA LEU A 82 -7.72 17.74 -12.62
C LEU A 82 -8.81 18.76 -12.96
N ARG A 83 -9.96 18.29 -13.48
CA ARG A 83 -11.10 19.15 -13.82
C ARG A 83 -11.99 19.47 -12.61
N GLY A 84 -11.81 18.79 -11.48
CA GLY A 84 -12.71 18.91 -10.33
C GLY A 84 -14.08 18.24 -10.56
N ASP A 85 -14.15 17.29 -11.50
CA ASP A 85 -15.38 16.58 -11.87
C ASP A 85 -15.62 15.32 -11.01
N LEU A 86 -14.62 14.91 -10.22
CA LEU A 86 -14.70 13.73 -9.37
C LEU A 86 -15.45 14.05 -8.06
N ARG A 87 -16.80 13.91 -8.07
CA ARG A 87 -17.68 14.28 -6.95
C ARG A 87 -18.05 13.13 -6.02
N SER A 88 -18.35 11.96 -6.57
CA SER A 88 -18.66 10.74 -5.82
C SER A 88 -18.07 9.52 -6.50
N VAL A 89 -17.82 8.48 -5.71
CA VAL A 89 -17.33 7.19 -6.17
C VAL A 89 -18.06 6.07 -5.45
N ARG A 90 -18.11 4.88 -6.04
CA ARG A 90 -18.60 3.69 -5.37
C ARG A 90 -17.41 2.87 -4.86
N ILE A 91 -17.48 2.42 -3.62
CA ILE A 91 -16.47 1.54 -3.05
C ILE A 91 -17.11 0.24 -2.55
N ASP A 92 -16.36 -0.84 -2.67
CA ASP A 92 -16.66 -2.14 -2.08
C ASP A 92 -15.43 -2.66 -1.33
N GLY A 93 -15.64 -3.16 -0.11
CA GLY A 93 -14.58 -3.61 0.78
C GLY A 93 -14.84 -3.22 2.24
N PRO A 94 -13.82 -3.39 3.10
CA PRO A 94 -12.44 -3.74 2.76
C PRO A 94 -12.26 -5.24 2.46
N TYR A 95 -11.23 -5.54 1.66
CA TYR A 95 -10.80 -6.88 1.31
C TYR A 95 -9.44 -7.20 1.95
N GLY A 96 -9.26 -8.43 2.42
CA GLY A 96 -7.97 -8.90 2.93
C GLY A 96 -6.91 -8.91 1.82
N ALA A 97 -5.70 -8.43 2.16
CA ALA A 97 -4.51 -8.54 1.32
C ALA A 97 -3.48 -9.42 2.02
N PRO A 98 -2.51 -10.03 1.30
CA PRO A 98 -1.45 -10.82 1.94
C PRO A 98 -0.63 -9.97 2.95
N ALA A 99 -0.59 -8.66 2.71
CA ALA A 99 -0.03 -7.59 3.53
C ALA A 99 -0.57 -7.47 4.96
N GLN A 100 -1.40 -8.39 5.46
CA GLN A 100 -1.85 -8.43 6.86
C GLN A 100 -0.90 -9.26 7.75
N ARG A 101 -0.05 -10.09 7.13
CA ARG A 101 0.84 -11.03 7.83
C ARG A 101 1.91 -10.35 8.70
N TYR A 102 2.18 -9.05 8.50
CA TYR A 102 3.14 -8.32 9.33
C TYR A 102 2.78 -8.34 10.81
N ARG A 103 1.49 -8.47 11.15
CA ARG A 103 1.01 -8.54 12.54
C ARG A 103 1.41 -9.80 13.29
N ASN A 104 1.80 -10.85 12.57
CA ASN A 104 2.34 -12.06 13.18
C ASN A 104 3.76 -11.85 13.70
N TYR A 105 4.39 -10.72 13.36
CA TYR A 105 5.75 -10.40 13.72
C TYR A 105 5.78 -9.20 14.64
N ARG A 106 6.59 -9.30 15.71
CA ARG A 106 6.87 -8.19 16.61
C ARG A 106 7.78 -7.14 15.95
N ARG A 107 8.63 -7.59 15.03
CA ARG A 107 9.57 -6.75 14.26
C ARG A 107 9.32 -6.98 12.78
N VAL A 108 9.16 -5.89 12.05
CA VAL A 108 8.80 -5.91 10.64
C VAL A 108 9.72 -4.97 9.88
N VAL A 109 10.24 -5.43 8.74
CA VAL A 109 10.89 -4.60 7.72
C VAL A 109 9.94 -4.55 6.52
N LEU A 110 9.47 -3.35 6.16
CA LEU A 110 8.69 -3.13 4.95
C LEU A 110 9.61 -2.49 3.90
N VAL A 111 9.80 -3.17 2.77
CA VAL A 111 10.54 -2.64 1.62
C VAL A 111 9.51 -2.36 0.52
N SER A 112 9.50 -1.16 -0.04
CA SER A 112 8.48 -0.82 -1.04
C SER A 112 9.02 0.09 -2.13
N ALA A 113 8.58 -0.17 -3.37
CA ALA A 113 8.93 0.63 -4.54
C ALA A 113 7.77 0.72 -5.54
N GLY A 114 7.68 1.87 -6.23
CA GLY A 114 6.67 2.10 -7.26
C GLY A 114 5.24 2.15 -6.68
N VAL A 115 4.28 1.49 -7.35
CA VAL A 115 2.88 1.42 -6.88
C VAL A 115 2.77 0.66 -5.55
N GLY A 116 3.72 -0.23 -5.27
CA GLY A 116 3.79 -1.01 -4.03
C GLY A 116 4.09 -0.19 -2.78
N VAL A 117 4.32 1.13 -2.87
CA VAL A 117 4.45 1.99 -1.68
C VAL A 117 3.12 2.20 -0.94
N THR A 118 1.98 2.07 -1.63
CA THR A 118 0.65 2.36 -1.07
C THR A 118 0.27 1.50 0.15
N PRO A 119 0.50 0.17 0.15
CA PRO A 119 0.35 -0.65 1.36
C PRO A 119 1.17 -0.15 2.56
N SER A 120 2.40 0.30 2.33
CA SER A 120 3.30 0.77 3.40
C SER A 120 2.87 2.13 3.96
N LEU A 121 2.28 3.00 3.14
CA LEU A 121 1.61 4.23 3.60
C LEU A 121 0.49 3.92 4.62
N SER A 122 -0.29 2.86 4.37
CA SER A 122 -1.37 2.42 5.26
C SER A 122 -0.88 2.02 6.66
N CYS A 123 0.34 1.48 6.73
CA CYS A 123 0.97 1.07 7.99
C CYS A 123 1.68 2.23 8.71
N HIS A 124 1.62 3.46 8.18
CA HIS A 124 2.42 4.62 8.60
C HIS A 124 3.94 4.36 8.60
N LEU A 125 4.40 3.36 7.85
CA LEU A 125 5.81 2.99 7.78
C LEU A 125 6.31 3.25 6.37
N VAL A 126 6.95 4.40 6.16
CA VAL A 126 7.44 4.80 4.84
C VAL A 126 8.95 4.89 4.88
N TRP A 127 9.61 3.84 4.39
CA TRP A 127 10.98 3.95 3.88
C TRP A 127 10.95 3.56 2.40
N THR A 128 11.23 4.52 1.53
CA THR A 128 11.37 4.28 0.09
C THR A 128 12.81 4.60 -0.30
N THR A 129 13.58 3.58 -0.68
CA THR A 129 14.87 3.77 -1.35
C THR A 129 14.71 3.39 -2.82
N ARG A 130 15.36 4.16 -3.70
CA ARG A 130 15.39 3.92 -5.15
C ARG A 130 16.70 3.23 -5.58
N GLU A 131 17.60 2.98 -4.63
CA GLU A 131 18.97 2.52 -4.81
C GLU A 131 19.25 1.32 -3.88
N PRO A 132 19.49 0.12 -4.43
CA PRO A 132 19.80 -1.08 -3.64
C PRO A 132 21.01 -0.90 -2.71
N ALA A 133 21.96 -0.03 -3.07
CA ALA A 133 23.17 0.27 -2.30
C ALA A 133 22.91 0.81 -0.87
N TRP A 134 21.69 1.27 -0.57
CA TRP A 134 21.33 1.66 0.80
C TRP A 134 21.05 0.48 1.73
N LEU A 135 20.77 -0.72 1.19
CA LEU A 135 20.72 -1.94 2.01
C LEU A 135 22.08 -2.24 2.64
N ASP A 136 23.18 -1.84 1.99
CA ASP A 136 24.53 -1.97 2.56
C ASP A 136 24.74 -1.01 3.74
N TRP A 137 24.24 0.23 3.65
CA TRP A 137 24.35 1.23 4.73
C TRP A 137 23.42 0.93 5.92
N LEU A 138 22.19 0.48 5.65
CA LEU A 138 21.23 0.04 6.66
C LEU A 138 21.53 -1.34 7.22
N GLY A 139 22.40 -2.10 6.56
CA GLY A 139 22.69 -3.48 6.86
C GLY A 139 22.96 -3.66 8.34
N ASP A 140 23.89 -2.90 8.91
CA ASP A 140 24.25 -2.98 10.33
C ASP A 140 23.06 -2.72 11.26
N GLU A 141 22.18 -1.78 10.92
CA GLU A 141 21.00 -1.44 11.73
C GLU A 141 19.90 -2.52 11.62
N VAL A 142 19.66 -3.04 10.41
CA VAL A 142 18.73 -4.15 10.14
C VAL A 142 19.22 -5.45 10.78
N TYR A 143 20.51 -5.77 10.67
CA TYR A 143 21.14 -6.91 11.33
C TYR A 143 21.14 -6.75 12.86
N SER A 144 21.24 -5.52 13.38
CA SER A 144 21.13 -5.27 14.83
C SER A 144 19.75 -5.62 15.40
N LEU A 145 18.69 -5.62 14.57
CA LEU A 145 17.35 -6.06 14.96
C LEU A 145 17.31 -7.55 15.34
N ARG A 146 18.29 -8.36 14.91
CA ARG A 146 18.43 -9.77 15.29
C ARG A 146 18.81 -9.94 16.77
N GLY A 147 19.64 -9.03 17.29
CA GLY A 147 20.25 -9.18 18.63
C GLY A 147 19.39 -8.68 19.79
N ARG A 148 18.33 -7.91 19.52
CA ARG A 148 17.56 -7.20 20.56
C ARG A 148 16.42 -8.02 21.17
N GLY A 149 16.26 -9.31 20.85
CA GLY A 149 15.19 -10.15 21.40
C GLY A 149 15.46 -11.63 21.17
N GLY A 150 15.49 -12.41 22.25
CA GLY A 150 15.92 -13.81 22.27
C GLY A 150 15.15 -14.73 21.32
N GLY A 151 15.60 -14.84 20.07
CA GLY A 151 15.10 -15.80 19.08
C GLY A 151 13.82 -15.41 18.34
N GLU A 152 13.32 -14.18 18.47
CA GLU A 152 12.13 -13.71 17.73
C GLU A 152 12.44 -13.51 16.22
N GLU A 153 11.60 -14.04 15.33
CA GLU A 153 11.72 -13.84 13.88
C GLU A 153 11.31 -12.42 13.45
N VAL A 154 12.03 -11.85 12.48
CA VAL A 154 11.73 -10.57 11.82
C VAL A 154 11.02 -10.85 10.49
N GLY A 155 9.84 -10.29 10.31
CA GLY A 155 9.10 -10.40 9.04
C GLY A 155 9.58 -9.33 8.05
N VAL A 156 10.05 -9.74 6.87
CA VAL A 156 10.47 -8.84 5.79
C VAL A 156 9.42 -8.90 4.68
N PHE A 157 8.75 -7.80 4.41
CA PHE A 157 7.63 -7.69 3.47
C PHE A 157 8.03 -6.78 2.31
N VAL A 158 7.96 -7.29 1.08
CA VAL A 158 8.36 -6.53 -0.11
C VAL A 158 7.16 -6.23 -0.99
N CYS A 159 6.91 -4.94 -1.20
CA CYS A 159 5.85 -4.43 -2.04
C CYS A 159 6.46 -3.71 -3.26
N GLY A 160 6.70 -4.43 -4.35
CA GLY A 160 7.41 -3.89 -5.52
C GLY A 160 7.53 -4.86 -6.69
N GLY A 161 8.29 -4.47 -7.71
CA GLY A 161 8.51 -5.31 -8.88
C GLY A 161 9.33 -6.58 -8.57
N ALA A 162 9.23 -7.59 -9.44
CA ALA A 162 9.85 -8.90 -9.24
C ALA A 162 11.37 -8.85 -8.99
N ALA A 163 12.09 -7.92 -9.63
CA ALA A 163 13.53 -7.74 -9.42
C ALA A 163 13.85 -7.33 -7.96
N LEU A 164 13.13 -6.35 -7.41
CA LEU A 164 13.29 -5.92 -6.01
C LEU A 164 12.94 -7.06 -5.05
N ALA A 165 11.87 -7.81 -5.33
CA ALA A 165 11.49 -8.96 -4.52
C ALA A 165 12.60 -10.02 -4.48
N ALA A 166 13.20 -10.34 -5.63
CA ALA A 166 14.28 -11.31 -5.73
C ALA A 166 15.56 -10.85 -5.00
N GLU A 167 15.91 -9.57 -5.09
CA GLU A 167 17.07 -9.00 -4.37
C GLU A 167 16.89 -9.13 -2.85
N VAL A 168 15.74 -8.72 -2.33
CA VAL A 168 15.47 -8.77 -0.89
C VAL A 168 15.36 -10.21 -0.38
N GLU A 169 14.79 -11.13 -1.17
CA GLU A 169 14.75 -12.55 -0.83
C GLU A 169 16.16 -13.16 -0.74
N ALA A 170 17.05 -12.79 -1.68
CA ALA A 170 18.45 -13.21 -1.65
C ALA A 170 19.18 -12.66 -0.42
N GLU A 171 18.93 -11.40 -0.02
CA GLU A 171 19.50 -10.84 1.21
C GLU A 171 18.96 -11.53 2.46
N CYS A 172 17.65 -11.80 2.54
CA CYS A 172 17.05 -12.54 3.65
C CYS A 172 17.67 -13.95 3.78
N SER A 173 17.94 -14.59 2.64
CA SER A 173 18.58 -15.91 2.60
C SER A 173 20.04 -15.85 3.07
N ARG A 174 20.80 -14.81 2.70
CA ARG A 174 22.18 -14.58 3.18
C ARG A 174 22.25 -14.21 4.65
N ALA A 175 21.28 -13.46 5.15
CA ALA A 175 21.15 -13.08 6.55
C ALA A 175 20.97 -14.28 7.50
N GLY A 176 20.50 -15.42 6.98
CA GLY A 176 20.34 -16.68 7.70
C GLY A 176 19.13 -16.71 8.65
N ALA A 177 19.15 -17.63 9.62
CA ALA A 177 18.03 -17.85 10.54
C ALA A 177 17.73 -16.59 11.38
N GLY A 178 16.50 -16.09 11.24
CA GLY A 178 15.99 -14.89 11.93
C GLY A 178 15.11 -13.98 11.07
N PHE A 179 15.21 -14.06 9.74
CA PHE A 179 14.37 -13.28 8.81
C PHE A 179 13.40 -14.18 8.03
N ARG A 180 12.15 -13.73 7.90
CA ARG A 180 11.12 -14.40 7.10
C ARG A 180 10.67 -13.47 5.98
N PHE A 181 11.01 -13.84 4.76
CA PHE A 181 10.62 -13.10 3.56
C PHE A 181 9.15 -13.37 3.18
N HIS A 182 8.45 -12.31 2.80
CA HIS A 182 7.11 -12.32 2.21
C HIS A 182 7.08 -11.40 0.99
N SER A 183 6.84 -11.99 -0.18
CA SER A 183 6.58 -11.22 -1.41
C SER A 183 5.11 -10.81 -1.44
N GLU A 184 4.88 -9.51 -1.60
CA GLU A 184 3.55 -8.93 -1.70
C GLU A 184 3.31 -8.47 -3.15
N SER A 185 2.48 -9.23 -3.87
CA SER A 185 2.00 -8.86 -5.20
C SER A 185 0.63 -8.17 -5.06
N PHE A 186 0.56 -6.89 -5.43
CA PHE A 186 -0.68 -6.09 -5.45
C PHE A 186 -1.11 -5.77 -6.87
#